data_AF-A0AA88LKX4-F1
#
_entry.id   AF-A0AA88LKX4-F1
#
_cell.length_a   1.000
_cell.length_b   1.000
_cell.length_c   1.000
_cell.angle_alpha   90.00
_cell.angle_beta   90.00
_cell.angle_gamma   90.00
#
_symmetry.space_group_name_H-M   'P 1'
#
loop_
_entity.id
_entity.type
_entity.pdbx_description
1 polymer ?
#
loop_
_entity_poly.entity_id
_entity_poly.type
_entity_poly.pdbx_seq_one_letter_code
_entity_poly.pdbx_strand_id
1 'polypeptide(L)'
;MWEFVDWTIIGFLFVVLLLLTCSVYVVYSGLLTEIHISTGSSPVKSMTVAYKYKQGPYKDSSLLFAESCRVAPELPTVGIFYDDPKKVPGPECRCAVGSILSEGDQRPSAELQELYEKFGFRIFTFPEVTHVVSSRFPYRTRLSILLGVYRVYPQLDRYIKDRKLCAHPFLEIYRSRLIYYMSPLARQGDFYVPEVQKAPKRQMEGEDSDEDRRTDITGADSHSECSSVSDLLQSHSRDTSPSLSHSPSVLYHQHRDSLSDTDTGSRRSRRSSSASSFEELQLEVETCRTSDGPEHPGLVVEGEE
;
A
#
# COMPACT_ATOMS: atom_id res chain seq x y z
N MET A 1 -24.19 18.93 52.53
CA MET A 1 -24.93 18.17 51.50
C MET A 1 -24.96 18.96 50.19
N TRP A 2 -25.39 20.22 50.21
CA TRP A 2 -25.39 21.13 49.05
C TRP A 2 -24.01 21.28 48.37
N GLU A 3 -22.96 21.59 49.12
CA GLU A 3 -21.58 21.68 48.58
C GLU A 3 -21.14 20.43 47.79
N PHE A 4 -21.43 19.23 48.30
CA PHE A 4 -21.07 17.97 47.62
C PHE A 4 -21.88 17.79 46.32
N VAL A 5 -23.15 18.18 46.33
CA VAL A 5 -24.00 18.17 45.15
C VAL A 5 -23.46 19.16 44.11
N ASP A 6 -23.03 20.35 44.51
CA ASP A 6 -22.46 21.36 43.61
C ASP A 6 -21.17 20.88 42.94
N TRP A 7 -20.23 20.29 43.70
CA TRP A 7 -19.01 19.70 43.12
C TRP A 7 -19.30 18.54 42.16
N THR A 8 -20.32 17.71 42.46
CA THR A 8 -20.71 16.63 41.54
C THR A 8 -21.31 17.15 40.24
N ILE A 9 -22.14 18.21 40.30
CA ILE A 9 -22.72 18.84 39.11
C ILE A 9 -21.63 19.52 38.27
N ILE A 10 -20.70 20.24 38.90
CA ILE A 10 -19.56 20.86 38.22
C ILE A 10 -18.69 19.79 37.56
N GLY A 11 -18.38 18.71 38.28
CA GLY A 11 -17.61 17.59 37.75
C GLY A 11 -18.31 16.93 36.55
N PHE A 12 -19.63 16.71 36.64
CA PHE A 12 -20.41 16.17 35.53
C PHE A 12 -20.41 17.12 34.32
N LEU A 13 -20.62 18.42 34.53
CA LEU A 13 -20.58 19.42 33.46
C LEU A 13 -19.21 19.45 32.76
N PHE A 14 -18.12 19.38 33.53
CA PHE A 14 -16.77 19.32 32.99
C PHE A 14 -16.55 18.06 32.12
N VAL A 15 -17.00 16.90 32.58
CA VAL A 15 -16.93 15.65 31.81
C VAL A 15 -17.74 15.76 30.52
N VAL A 16 -18.96 16.31 30.57
CA VAL A 16 -19.79 16.52 29.37
C VAL A 16 -19.11 17.46 28.38
N LEU A 17 -18.51 18.56 28.84
CA LEU A 17 -17.78 19.50 27.99
C LEU A 17 -16.54 18.84 27.35
N LEU A 18 -15.80 18.02 28.10
CA LEU A 18 -14.67 17.26 27.60
C LEU A 18 -15.11 16.29 26.50
N LEU A 19 -16.18 15.52 26.74
CA LEU A 19 -16.74 14.60 25.75
C LEU A 19 -17.21 15.31 24.48
N LEU A 20 -17.86 16.47 24.62
CA LEU A 20 -18.26 17.30 23.48
C LEU A 20 -17.04 17.77 22.69
N THR A 21 -16.01 18.27 23.37
CA THR A 21 -14.76 18.73 22.74
C THR A 21 -14.06 17.58 22.01
N CYS A 22 -13.93 16.41 22.63
CA CYS A 22 -13.37 15.21 21.99
C CYS A 22 -14.20 14.78 20.78
N SER A 23 -15.54 14.82 20.88
CA SER A 23 -16.43 14.46 19.77
C SER A 23 -16.26 15.41 18.59
N VAL A 24 -16.23 16.72 18.84
CA VAL A 24 -15.95 17.74 17.82
C VAL A 24 -14.58 17.51 17.19
N TYR A 25 -13.53 17.25 17.99
CA TYR A 25 -12.18 16.98 17.50
C TYR A 25 -12.14 15.74 16.58
N VAL A 26 -12.79 14.64 16.98
CA VAL A 26 -12.83 13.39 16.19
C VAL A 26 -13.59 13.58 14.88
N VAL A 27 -14.73 14.26 14.91
CA VAL A 27 -15.52 14.59 13.72
C VAL A 27 -14.74 15.53 12.79
N TYR A 28 -14.13 16.58 13.34
CA TYR A 28 -13.27 17.52 12.62
C TYR A 28 -12.09 16.81 11.95
N SER A 29 -11.55 15.79 12.60
CA SER A 29 -10.45 14.95 12.10
C SER A 29 -10.85 14.04 10.92
N GLY A 30 -12.14 13.90 10.61
CA GLY A 30 -12.64 13.18 9.42
C GLY A 30 -13.42 11.89 9.71
N LEU A 31 -13.84 11.64 10.96
CA LEU A 31 -14.58 10.41 11.29
C LEU A 31 -15.84 10.21 10.45
N LEU A 32 -16.55 11.30 10.15
CA LEU A 32 -17.79 11.27 9.37
C LEU A 32 -17.58 11.57 7.88
N THR A 33 -16.33 11.71 7.44
CA THR A 33 -16.05 12.00 6.03
C THR A 33 -16.41 10.80 5.17
N GLU A 34 -17.16 11.06 4.10
CA GLU A 34 -17.44 10.08 3.06
C GLU A 34 -16.17 9.82 2.25
N ILE A 35 -15.90 8.55 1.96
CA ILE A 35 -14.71 8.12 1.23
C ILE A 35 -15.17 7.69 -0.16
N HIS A 36 -14.73 8.46 -1.16
CA HIS A 36 -15.00 8.17 -2.56
C HIS A 36 -13.76 7.53 -3.19
N ILE A 37 -13.92 6.33 -3.74
CA ILE A 37 -12.86 5.63 -4.48
C ILE A 37 -13.21 5.63 -5.95
N SER A 38 -12.23 6.04 -6.76
CA SER A 38 -12.35 6.09 -8.21
C SER A 38 -11.13 5.52 -8.89
N THR A 39 -11.35 5.03 -10.12
CA THR A 39 -10.28 4.76 -11.07
C THR A 39 -10.28 5.84 -12.13
N GLY A 40 -9.10 6.33 -12.50
CA GLY A 40 -8.97 7.34 -13.54
C GLY A 40 -7.57 7.90 -13.61
N SER A 41 -7.45 9.09 -14.17
CA SER A 41 -6.19 9.85 -14.24
C SER A 41 -5.60 10.09 -12.86
N SER A 42 -4.27 10.06 -12.78
CA SER A 42 -3.57 10.34 -11.54
C SER A 42 -3.90 11.76 -11.03
N PRO A 43 -4.16 11.93 -9.73
CA PRO A 43 -4.29 13.27 -9.14
C PRO A 43 -2.96 14.03 -9.11
N VAL A 44 -1.85 13.35 -9.42
CA VAL A 44 -0.48 13.89 -9.38
C VAL A 44 0.24 13.56 -10.68
N LYS A 45 0.95 14.54 -11.25
CA LYS A 45 1.81 14.33 -12.44
C LYS A 45 3.08 13.54 -12.07
N SER A 46 4.06 13.49 -12.97
CA SER A 46 5.41 13.05 -12.60
C SER A 46 5.90 13.84 -11.40
N MET A 47 6.61 13.19 -10.48
CA MET A 47 7.08 13.84 -9.25
C MET A 47 8.53 13.50 -8.98
N THR A 48 9.34 14.50 -8.66
CA THR A 48 10.69 14.28 -8.16
C THR A 48 10.66 14.33 -6.65
N VAL A 49 11.13 13.27 -6.01
CA VAL A 49 11.01 13.03 -4.58
C VAL A 49 12.38 12.87 -3.98
N ALA A 50 12.63 13.57 -2.88
CA ALA A 50 13.70 13.25 -1.95
C ALA A 50 13.16 12.23 -0.94
N TYR A 51 13.73 11.03 -0.87
CA TYR A 51 13.24 9.95 -0.02
C TYR A 51 14.35 9.28 0.78
N LYS A 52 13.95 8.65 1.88
CA LYS A 52 14.71 7.62 2.57
C LYS A 52 14.00 6.29 2.41
N TYR A 53 14.76 5.28 2.03
CA TYR A 53 14.30 3.89 2.03
C TYR A 53 14.38 3.32 3.44
N LYS A 54 13.36 2.58 3.85
CA LYS A 54 13.32 1.88 5.13
C LYS A 54 12.68 0.50 4.97
N GLN A 55 13.28 -0.47 5.65
CA GLN A 55 12.66 -1.76 5.92
C GLN A 55 12.31 -1.81 7.42
N GLY A 56 11.11 -2.26 7.74
CA GLY A 56 10.58 -2.34 9.09
C GLY A 56 9.10 -1.93 9.20
N PRO A 57 8.53 -1.97 10.41
CA PRO A 57 7.11 -1.69 10.61
C PRO A 57 6.72 -0.29 10.14
N TYR A 58 5.62 -0.18 9.39
CA TYR A 58 5.15 1.11 8.87
C TYR A 58 4.78 2.14 9.94
N LYS A 59 4.46 1.71 11.17
CA LYS A 59 4.25 2.65 12.29
C LYS A 59 5.49 3.50 12.57
N ASP A 60 6.66 2.94 12.31
CA ASP A 60 7.94 3.58 12.55
C ASP A 60 8.35 4.49 11.37
N SER A 61 7.58 4.54 10.28
CA SER A 61 7.83 5.44 9.15
C SER A 61 7.43 6.89 9.46
N SER A 62 6.64 7.11 10.51
CA SER A 62 6.27 8.44 11.02
C SER A 62 7.48 9.33 11.34
N LEU A 63 8.58 8.73 11.83
CA LEU A 63 9.83 9.44 12.09
C LEU A 63 10.48 9.97 10.80
N LEU A 64 10.38 9.24 9.68
CA LEU A 64 10.90 9.69 8.39
C LEU A 64 10.08 10.84 7.82
N PHE A 65 8.76 10.82 8.02
CA PHE A 65 7.91 11.97 7.68
C PHE A 65 8.27 13.20 8.51
N ALA A 66 8.51 13.03 9.82
CA ALA A 66 8.94 14.13 10.68
C ALA A 66 10.31 14.68 10.24
N GLU A 67 11.25 13.81 9.90
CA GLU A 67 12.56 14.19 9.38
C GLU A 67 12.44 14.95 8.05
N SER A 68 11.66 14.46 7.09
CA SER A 68 11.49 15.12 5.79
C SER A 68 10.81 16.48 5.91
N CYS A 69 9.83 16.62 6.80
CA CYS A 69 9.16 17.89 7.12
C CYS A 69 10.12 18.87 7.80
N ARG A 70 11.05 18.42 8.65
CA ARG A 70 12.03 19.32 9.30
C ARG A 70 13.01 19.94 8.30
N VAL A 71 13.33 19.24 7.21
CA VAL A 71 14.21 19.78 6.16
C VAL A 71 13.52 20.90 5.38
N ALA A 72 12.26 20.71 4.98
CA ALA A 72 11.48 21.73 4.29
C ALA A 72 9.98 21.58 4.63
N PRO A 73 9.46 22.35 5.62
CA PRO A 73 8.09 22.20 6.14
C PRO A 73 6.98 22.52 5.13
N GLU A 74 7.27 23.37 4.14
CA GLU A 74 6.31 23.84 3.14
C GLU A 74 6.08 22.81 2.02
N LEU A 75 6.93 21.79 1.91
CA LEU A 75 6.83 20.80 0.84
C LEU A 75 5.80 19.70 1.18
N PRO A 76 5.02 19.24 0.19
CA PRO A 76 4.23 18.04 0.35
C PRO A 76 5.12 16.83 0.66
N THR A 77 4.64 15.94 1.53
CA THR A 77 5.33 14.67 1.82
C THR A 77 4.64 13.49 1.16
N VAL A 78 5.41 12.43 0.92
CA VAL A 78 4.95 11.22 0.27
C VAL A 78 5.52 9.99 0.98
N GLY A 79 4.67 8.99 1.18
CA GLY A 79 5.05 7.64 1.55
C GLY A 79 4.66 6.66 0.46
N ILE A 80 5.59 5.77 0.09
CA ILE A 80 5.39 4.69 -0.86
C ILE A 80 5.56 3.38 -0.12
N PHE A 81 4.50 2.59 -0.06
CA PHE A 81 4.43 1.35 0.70
C PHE A 81 4.39 0.18 -0.27
N TYR A 82 5.46 -0.63 -0.27
CA TYR A 82 5.70 -1.67 -1.26
C TYR A 82 5.02 -2.99 -0.93
N ASP A 83 4.67 -3.20 0.34
CA ASP A 83 4.23 -4.47 0.88
C ASP A 83 2.88 -4.33 1.59
N ASP A 84 2.08 -5.38 1.58
CA ASP A 84 0.82 -5.43 2.32
C ASP A 84 1.11 -5.88 3.76
N PRO A 85 0.91 -5.03 4.79
CA PRO A 85 1.24 -5.36 6.17
C PRO A 85 0.36 -6.48 6.76
N LYS A 86 -0.70 -6.90 6.05
CA LYS A 86 -1.50 -8.08 6.41
C LYS A 86 -0.89 -9.38 5.88
N LYS A 87 0.03 -9.30 4.91
CA LYS A 87 0.66 -10.43 4.23
C LYS A 87 2.16 -10.54 4.52
N VAL A 88 2.83 -9.40 4.64
CA VAL A 88 4.26 -9.31 4.93
C VAL A 88 4.45 -8.96 6.40
N PRO A 89 5.32 -9.68 7.15
CA PRO A 89 5.63 -9.35 8.53
C PRO A 89 6.16 -7.92 8.67
N GLY A 90 5.76 -7.23 9.74
CA GLY A 90 6.15 -5.84 10.00
C GLY A 90 7.65 -5.54 9.80
N PRO A 91 8.58 -6.33 10.37
CA PRO A 91 10.02 -6.14 10.18
C PRO A 91 10.52 -6.25 8.73
N GLU A 92 9.77 -6.94 7.87
CA GLU A 92 10.13 -7.16 6.47
C GLU A 92 9.49 -6.15 5.51
N CYS A 93 8.44 -5.44 5.96
CA CYS A 93 7.77 -4.42 5.17
C CYS A 93 8.73 -3.33 4.72
N ARG A 94 8.62 -2.90 3.46
CA ARG A 94 9.49 -1.90 2.85
C ARG A 94 8.69 -0.67 2.49
N CYS A 95 9.29 0.50 2.71
CA CYS A 95 8.75 1.77 2.26
C CYS A 95 9.83 2.75 1.84
N ALA A 96 9.42 3.75 1.06
CA ALA A 96 10.17 4.96 0.80
C ALA A 96 9.35 6.15 1.30
N VAL A 97 9.95 7.02 2.11
CA VAL A 97 9.27 8.18 2.68
C VAL A 97 10.11 9.43 2.47
N GLY A 98 9.47 10.54 2.12
CA GLY A 98 10.12 11.84 2.12
C GLY A 98 9.26 12.95 1.53
N SER A 99 9.88 13.89 0.82
CA SER A 99 9.23 15.12 0.32
C SER A 99 9.23 15.21 -1.20
N ILE A 100 8.15 15.75 -1.75
CA ILE A 100 8.01 16.05 -3.18
C ILE A 100 8.72 17.38 -3.44
N LEU A 101 9.80 17.36 -4.20
CA LEU A 101 10.61 18.54 -4.54
C LEU A 101 10.08 19.29 -5.76
N SER A 102 9.48 18.57 -6.70
CA SER A 102 8.82 19.17 -7.87
C SER A 102 7.78 18.21 -8.47
N GLU A 103 6.83 18.77 -9.21
CA GLU A 103 5.78 18.02 -9.90
C GLU A 103 5.64 18.50 -11.37
N GLY A 104 5.34 17.57 -12.28
CA GLY A 104 5.27 17.79 -13.72
C GLY A 104 6.64 18.04 -14.34
N ASP A 105 6.69 18.97 -15.30
CA ASP A 105 7.91 19.34 -16.03
C ASP A 105 8.81 20.31 -15.25
N GLN A 106 8.43 20.69 -14.04
CA GLN A 106 9.22 21.58 -13.20
C GLN A 106 10.45 20.83 -12.67
N ARG A 107 11.63 21.42 -12.88
CA ARG A 107 12.87 20.92 -12.27
C ARG A 107 12.92 21.33 -10.80
N PRO A 108 13.29 20.41 -9.89
CA PRO A 108 13.50 20.77 -8.50
C PRO A 108 14.69 21.72 -8.38
N SER A 109 14.66 22.63 -7.41
CA SER A 109 15.78 23.55 -7.17
C SER A 109 17.03 22.75 -6.77
N ALA A 110 18.18 23.14 -7.30
CA ALA A 110 19.45 22.47 -7.00
C ALA A 110 19.80 22.59 -5.51
N GLU A 111 19.61 23.77 -4.92
CA GLU A 111 19.82 24.04 -3.50
C GLU A 111 19.00 23.12 -2.59
N LEU A 112 17.76 22.84 -2.97
CA LEU A 112 16.88 21.98 -2.19
C LEU A 112 17.28 20.50 -2.31
N GLN A 113 17.68 20.07 -3.51
CA GLN A 113 18.23 18.72 -3.69
C GLN A 113 19.48 18.51 -2.85
N GLU A 114 20.45 19.43 -2.94
CA GLU A 114 21.69 19.37 -2.14
C GLU A 114 21.40 19.39 -0.64
N LEU A 115 20.42 20.18 -0.20
CA LEU A 115 19.97 20.21 1.20
C LEU A 115 19.46 18.84 1.64
N TYR A 116 18.55 18.22 0.86
CA TYR A 116 18.01 16.90 1.19
C TYR A 116 19.09 15.82 1.17
N GLU A 117 19.99 15.85 0.19
CA GLU A 117 21.13 14.91 0.11
C GLU A 117 22.07 15.04 1.32
N LYS A 118 22.31 16.27 1.81
CA LYS A 118 23.07 16.51 3.05
C LYS A 118 22.44 15.84 4.28
N PHE A 119 21.12 15.74 4.32
CA PHE A 119 20.38 15.00 5.36
C PHE A 119 20.24 13.50 5.05
N GLY A 120 20.92 12.99 4.02
CA GLY A 120 20.96 11.58 3.66
C GLY A 120 19.74 11.09 2.89
N PHE A 121 18.96 11.99 2.28
CA PHE A 121 17.89 11.62 1.36
C PHE A 121 18.47 11.34 -0.03
N ARG A 122 17.82 10.45 -0.77
CA ARG A 122 18.13 10.16 -2.17
C ARG A 122 17.08 10.82 -3.05
N ILE A 123 17.47 11.22 -4.25
CA ILE A 123 16.54 11.80 -5.23
C ILE A 123 16.09 10.73 -6.21
N PHE A 124 14.80 10.66 -6.48
CA PHE A 124 14.23 9.79 -7.51
C PHE A 124 13.01 10.45 -8.16
N THR A 125 12.86 10.27 -9.46
CA THR A 125 11.73 10.80 -10.22
C THR A 125 10.77 9.68 -10.57
N PHE A 126 9.55 9.77 -10.04
CA PHE A 126 8.45 8.89 -10.37
C PHE A 126 7.70 9.42 -11.61
N PRO A 127 7.35 8.55 -12.57
CA PRO A 127 6.67 9.00 -13.78
C PRO A 127 5.21 9.36 -13.51
N GLU A 128 4.61 10.11 -14.44
CA GLU A 128 3.16 10.27 -14.48
C GLU A 128 2.49 8.95 -14.88
N VAL A 129 1.36 8.64 -14.24
CA VAL A 129 0.54 7.47 -14.55
C VAL A 129 -0.85 7.87 -15.00
N THR A 130 -1.29 7.29 -16.12
CA THR A 130 -2.58 7.59 -16.73
C THR A 130 -3.75 6.91 -16.02
N HIS A 131 -3.50 5.80 -15.32
CA HIS A 131 -4.54 5.02 -14.65
C HIS A 131 -4.11 4.65 -13.25
N VAL A 132 -4.81 5.20 -12.26
CA VAL A 132 -4.66 4.89 -10.85
C VAL A 132 -6.00 4.50 -10.26
N VAL A 133 -5.98 3.74 -9.17
CA VAL A 133 -7.06 3.79 -8.19
C VAL A 133 -6.69 4.84 -7.15
N SER A 134 -7.61 5.75 -6.83
CA SER A 134 -7.34 6.84 -5.91
C SER A 134 -8.52 7.17 -5.00
N SER A 135 -8.18 7.79 -3.87
CA SER A 135 -9.10 8.34 -2.89
C SER A 135 -8.43 9.51 -2.19
N ARG A 136 -9.24 10.35 -1.53
CA ARG A 136 -8.75 11.48 -0.73
C ARG A 136 -9.41 11.48 0.63
N PHE A 137 -8.66 11.91 1.64
CA PHE A 137 -9.14 12.01 3.01
C PHE A 137 -8.69 13.35 3.63
N PRO A 138 -9.44 13.95 4.58
CA PRO A 138 -8.99 15.15 5.26
C PRO A 138 -7.66 14.93 5.98
N TYR A 139 -6.77 15.92 5.93
CA TYR A 139 -5.54 15.99 6.69
C TYR A 139 -5.56 17.26 7.55
N ARG A 140 -6.18 17.17 8.73
CA ARG A 140 -6.39 18.34 9.61
C ARG A 140 -5.74 18.17 10.97
N THR A 141 -5.62 16.93 11.43
CA THR A 141 -5.03 16.57 12.71
C THR A 141 -4.21 15.28 12.56
N ARG A 142 -3.40 14.93 13.57
CA ARG A 142 -2.73 13.62 13.58
C ARG A 142 -3.73 12.46 13.59
N LEU A 143 -4.89 12.64 14.24
CA LEU A 143 -5.97 11.66 14.22
C LEU A 143 -6.53 11.44 12.81
N SER A 144 -6.48 12.44 11.93
CA SER A 144 -6.84 12.28 10.52
C SER A 144 -6.01 11.21 9.81
N ILE A 145 -4.71 11.11 10.10
CA ILE A 145 -3.83 10.10 9.50
C ILE A 145 -4.31 8.69 9.91
N LEU A 146 -4.54 8.50 11.21
CA LEU A 146 -4.99 7.22 11.76
C LEU A 146 -6.37 6.81 11.20
N LEU A 147 -7.31 7.76 11.17
CA LEU A 147 -8.65 7.54 10.59
C LEU A 147 -8.57 7.24 9.09
N GLY A 148 -7.70 7.93 8.36
CA GLY A 148 -7.43 7.70 6.95
C GLY A 148 -6.97 6.27 6.72
N VAL A 149 -5.96 5.81 7.46
CA VAL A 149 -5.46 4.43 7.35
C VAL A 149 -6.57 3.41 7.64
N TYR A 150 -7.31 3.57 8.74
CA TYR A 150 -8.34 2.60 9.13
C TYR A 150 -9.60 2.61 8.27
N ARG A 151 -9.95 3.74 7.64
CA ARG A 151 -11.20 3.85 6.88
C ARG A 151 -10.98 3.77 5.37
N VAL A 152 -9.86 4.26 4.85
CA VAL A 152 -9.59 4.32 3.40
C VAL A 152 -9.05 2.99 2.89
N TYR A 153 -8.03 2.40 3.54
CA TYR A 153 -7.45 1.13 3.05
C TYR A 153 -8.45 -0.01 2.96
N PRO A 154 -9.34 -0.28 3.94
CA PRO A 154 -10.31 -1.37 3.79
C PRO A 154 -11.28 -1.15 2.63
N GLN A 155 -11.61 0.10 2.31
CA GLN A 155 -12.47 0.41 1.18
C GLN A 155 -11.71 0.29 -0.14
N LEU A 156 -10.45 0.73 -0.20
CA LEU A 156 -9.56 0.51 -1.35
C LEU A 156 -9.40 -0.98 -1.62
N ASP A 157 -9.09 -1.78 -0.59
CA ASP A 157 -8.95 -3.23 -0.68
C ASP A 157 -10.19 -3.89 -1.28
N ARG A 158 -11.40 -3.50 -0.82
CA ARG A 158 -12.67 -4.02 -1.36
C ARG A 158 -12.86 -3.63 -2.82
N TYR A 159 -12.70 -2.34 -3.13
CA TYR A 159 -12.86 -1.82 -4.49
C TYR A 159 -11.91 -2.50 -5.49
N ILE A 160 -10.64 -2.67 -5.11
CA ILE A 160 -9.60 -3.33 -5.92
C ILE A 160 -9.98 -4.81 -6.15
N LYS A 161 -10.42 -5.51 -5.10
CA LYS A 161 -10.83 -6.93 -5.20
C LYS A 161 -12.06 -7.13 -6.06
N ASP A 162 -13.12 -6.34 -5.84
CA ASP A 162 -14.39 -6.47 -6.54
C ASP A 162 -14.23 -6.24 -8.06
N ARG A 163 -13.30 -5.34 -8.43
CA ARG A 163 -13.00 -5.02 -9.83
C ARG A 163 -11.80 -5.77 -10.40
N LYS A 164 -11.18 -6.66 -9.62
CA LYS A 164 -10.01 -7.47 -10.01
C LYS A 164 -8.85 -6.63 -10.55
N LEU A 165 -8.56 -5.51 -9.89
CA LEU A 165 -7.50 -4.58 -10.29
C LEU A 165 -6.14 -5.03 -9.73
N CYS A 166 -5.07 -4.78 -10.49
CA CYS A 166 -3.69 -4.96 -10.04
C CYS A 166 -3.10 -3.61 -9.61
N ALA A 167 -3.36 -3.21 -8.37
CA ALA A 167 -2.94 -1.92 -7.82
C ALA A 167 -1.75 -2.11 -6.87
N HIS A 168 -0.55 -1.63 -7.25
CA HIS A 168 0.62 -1.55 -6.38
C HIS A 168 1.69 -0.62 -6.98
N PRO A 169 2.61 -0.04 -6.19
CA PRO A 169 2.57 0.05 -4.72
C PRO A 169 1.49 1.05 -4.25
N PHE A 170 1.25 1.15 -2.95
CA PHE A 170 0.37 2.18 -2.41
C PHE A 170 1.16 3.45 -2.09
N LEU A 171 0.62 4.60 -2.49
CA LEU A 171 1.17 5.91 -2.24
C LEU A 171 0.22 6.70 -1.34
N GLU A 172 0.78 7.36 -0.34
CA GLU A 172 0.12 8.35 0.50
C GLU A 172 0.82 9.70 0.31
N ILE A 173 0.12 10.67 -0.27
CA ILE A 173 0.64 12.02 -0.50
C ILE A 173 -0.07 12.99 0.41
N TYR A 174 0.68 13.64 1.29
CA TYR A 174 0.20 14.61 2.26
C TYR A 174 0.44 16.01 1.70
N ARG A 175 -0.64 16.67 1.29
CA ARG A 175 -0.59 17.99 0.68
C ARG A 175 -1.68 18.89 1.25
N SER A 176 -1.25 20.05 1.75
CA SER A 176 -2.14 21.06 2.31
C SER A 176 -3.04 20.48 3.42
N ARG A 177 -4.34 20.28 3.16
CA ARG A 177 -5.32 19.72 4.11
C ARG A 177 -5.92 18.39 3.65
N LEU A 178 -5.24 17.67 2.77
CA LEU A 178 -5.68 16.37 2.26
C LEU A 178 -4.56 15.34 2.28
N ILE A 179 -4.95 14.08 2.50
CA ILE A 179 -4.16 12.89 2.22
C ILE A 179 -4.72 12.30 0.93
N TYR A 180 -3.87 12.16 -0.09
CA TYR A 180 -4.21 11.45 -1.30
C TYR A 180 -3.68 10.03 -1.20
N TYR A 181 -4.59 9.07 -1.27
CA TYR A 181 -4.27 7.67 -1.36
C TYR A 181 -4.36 7.28 -2.83
N MET A 182 -3.30 6.71 -3.39
CA MET A 182 -3.36 6.22 -4.75
C MET A 182 -2.50 4.99 -4.96
N SER A 183 -2.80 4.24 -6.00
CA SER A 183 -1.96 3.14 -6.44
C SER A 183 -2.05 2.99 -7.96
N PRO A 184 -0.92 2.89 -8.66
CA PRO A 184 -0.92 2.78 -10.12
C PRO A 184 -1.45 1.42 -10.56
N LEU A 185 -2.21 1.44 -11.66
CA LEU A 185 -2.79 0.24 -12.27
C LEU A 185 -1.99 -0.25 -13.48
N ALA A 186 -1.00 0.53 -13.91
CA ALA A 186 -0.09 0.21 -15.00
C ALA A 186 1.29 0.78 -14.69
N ARG A 187 2.34 0.21 -15.31
CA ARG A 187 3.74 0.62 -15.12
C ARG A 187 4.15 0.66 -13.64
N GLN A 188 3.64 -0.26 -12.85
CA GLN A 188 3.84 -0.31 -11.40
C GLN A 188 5.33 -0.38 -11.03
N GLY A 189 6.14 -1.07 -11.85
CA GLY A 189 7.59 -1.19 -11.66
C GLY A 189 8.33 0.14 -11.58
N ASP A 190 7.82 1.19 -12.21
CA ASP A 190 8.45 2.51 -12.22
C ASP A 190 8.28 3.27 -10.89
N PHE A 191 7.45 2.75 -9.98
CA PHE A 191 7.24 3.30 -8.65
C PHE A 191 8.13 2.63 -7.58
N TYR A 192 9.00 1.71 -7.99
CA TYR A 192 9.93 1.01 -7.11
C TYR A 192 11.29 1.70 -7.11
N VAL A 193 11.69 2.21 -5.95
CA VAL A 193 13.03 2.78 -5.77
C VAL A 193 14.11 1.68 -5.92
N PRO A 194 15.34 2.03 -6.32
CA PRO A 194 16.38 1.06 -6.64
C PRO A 194 16.71 0.07 -5.52
N GLU A 195 16.54 0.46 -4.25
CA GLU A 195 16.78 -0.38 -3.08
C GLU A 195 15.84 -1.58 -3.02
N VAL A 196 14.60 -1.43 -3.49
CA VAL A 196 13.61 -2.52 -3.50
C VAL A 196 13.98 -3.58 -4.53
N GLN A 197 14.53 -3.16 -5.66
CA GLN A 197 14.96 -4.05 -6.74
C GLN A 197 16.25 -4.81 -6.41
N LYS A 198 17.11 -4.24 -5.56
CA LYS A 198 18.39 -4.83 -5.14
C LYS A 198 18.28 -5.80 -3.97
N ALA A 199 17.11 -5.94 -3.32
CA ALA A 199 16.89 -6.97 -2.30
C ALA A 199 16.86 -8.35 -3.01
N PRO A 200 17.88 -9.21 -2.85
CA PRO A 200 17.96 -10.43 -3.62
C PRO A 200 16.83 -11.39 -3.19
N LYS A 201 16.26 -12.08 -4.18
CA LYS A 201 15.55 -13.34 -4.02
C LYS A 201 16.49 -14.37 -3.34
N ARG A 202 16.69 -14.28 -2.03
CA ARG A 202 17.30 -15.36 -1.26
C ARG A 202 16.21 -16.38 -0.99
N GLN A 203 16.11 -17.38 -1.88
CA GLN A 203 15.55 -18.74 -1.69
C GLN A 203 14.94 -19.23 -3.02
N MET A 204 15.80 -19.54 -4.00
CA MET A 204 15.54 -20.52 -5.07
C MET A 204 16.78 -20.55 -5.94
N GLU A 205 17.82 -21.25 -5.47
CA GLU A 205 18.95 -21.76 -6.24
C GLU A 205 19.90 -22.40 -5.22
N GLY A 206 19.95 -23.73 -5.21
CA GLY A 206 20.85 -24.45 -4.32
C GLY A 206 20.48 -25.89 -3.98
N GLU A 207 19.92 -26.67 -4.91
CA GLU A 207 19.96 -28.14 -4.87
C GLU A 207 20.13 -28.66 -6.31
N ASP A 208 21.32 -28.46 -6.88
CA ASP A 208 21.85 -29.38 -7.89
C ASP A 208 23.25 -29.75 -7.40
N SER A 209 23.36 -30.91 -6.77
CA SER A 209 24.62 -31.50 -6.36
C SER A 209 25.08 -32.43 -7.47
N ASP A 210 25.95 -31.90 -8.34
CA ASP A 210 26.73 -32.67 -9.30
C ASP A 210 27.73 -33.59 -8.56
N GLU A 211 27.34 -34.82 -8.28
CA GLU A 211 28.27 -35.93 -8.03
C GLU A 211 28.10 -36.99 -9.12
N ASP A 212 28.86 -36.88 -10.21
CA ASP A 212 29.32 -38.03 -10.98
C ASP A 212 30.40 -37.62 -11.98
N ARG A 213 31.64 -37.48 -11.48
CA ARG A 213 32.80 -37.37 -12.37
C ARG A 213 34.06 -37.98 -11.78
N ARG A 214 34.08 -39.32 -11.64
CA ARG A 214 35.35 -40.04 -11.62
C ARG A 214 35.21 -41.55 -11.84
N THR A 215 35.54 -42.01 -13.04
CA THR A 215 36.36 -43.23 -13.23
C THR A 215 36.95 -43.21 -14.65
N ASP A 216 38.25 -42.96 -14.74
CA ASP A 216 39.10 -43.27 -15.89
C ASP A 216 39.44 -44.76 -15.87
N ILE A 217 39.15 -45.51 -16.93
CA ILE A 217 39.91 -46.72 -17.30
C ILE A 217 40.03 -46.83 -18.83
N THR A 218 41.26 -46.56 -19.27
CA THR A 218 42.02 -47.01 -20.45
C THR A 218 41.44 -48.02 -21.45
N GLY A 219 41.56 -47.69 -22.74
CA GLY A 219 42.28 -48.52 -23.73
C GLY A 219 41.47 -49.36 -24.74
N ALA A 220 41.96 -49.36 -25.99
CA ALA A 220 41.74 -50.33 -27.08
C ALA A 220 40.59 -50.10 -28.07
N ASP A 221 40.95 -49.41 -29.14
CA ASP A 221 40.70 -49.67 -30.56
C ASP A 221 39.93 -50.96 -30.91
N SER A 222 38.85 -50.82 -31.68
CA SER A 222 38.39 -51.84 -32.64
C SER A 222 37.40 -51.23 -33.65
N HIS A 223 37.83 -51.22 -34.92
CA HIS A 223 37.00 -51.01 -36.09
C HIS A 223 36.12 -52.24 -36.34
N SER A 224 34.85 -52.05 -36.72
CA SER A 224 34.21 -52.95 -37.68
C SER A 224 33.04 -52.26 -38.39
N GLU A 225 33.06 -52.34 -39.71
CA GLU A 225 32.01 -51.94 -40.63
C GLU A 225 31.04 -53.11 -40.89
N CYS A 226 29.93 -52.76 -41.56
CA CYS A 226 29.14 -53.60 -42.47
C CYS A 226 27.95 -54.43 -41.94
N SER A 227 26.78 -53.97 -42.40
CA SER A 227 25.88 -54.70 -43.32
C SER A 227 24.47 -55.06 -42.82
N SER A 228 23.58 -54.84 -43.77
CA SER A 228 22.12 -54.92 -43.83
C SER A 228 21.58 -56.33 -44.13
N VAL A 229 20.24 -56.47 -44.01
CA VAL A 229 19.26 -57.38 -44.70
C VAL A 229 18.26 -57.85 -43.62
N SER A 230 17.06 -57.26 -43.51
CA SER A 230 15.80 -57.54 -44.24
C SER A 230 15.21 -58.92 -43.94
N ASP A 231 13.95 -58.94 -43.49
CA ASP A 231 12.89 -59.94 -43.73
C ASP A 231 11.94 -59.94 -42.51
N LEU A 232 10.61 -60.02 -42.58
CA LEU A 232 9.58 -60.06 -43.61
C LEU A 232 8.27 -59.75 -42.84
N LEU A 233 7.29 -59.15 -43.53
CA LEU A 233 5.84 -59.47 -43.53
C LEU A 233 5.19 -59.85 -42.17
N GLN A 234 4.04 -59.35 -41.75
CA GLN A 234 2.84 -58.91 -42.47
C GLN A 234 1.89 -58.42 -41.35
N SER A 235 1.23 -57.28 -41.54
CA SER A 235 -0.18 -57.20 -41.99
C SER A 235 -1.17 -57.31 -40.83
N HIS A 236 -1.81 -56.17 -40.51
CA HIS A 236 -3.24 -55.89 -40.79
C HIS A 236 -4.11 -56.29 -39.60
N SER A 237 -5.19 -55.61 -39.26
CA SER A 237 -5.95 -54.52 -39.88
C SER A 237 -6.87 -53.96 -38.79
N ARG A 238 -7.00 -52.62 -38.67
CA ARG A 238 -8.14 -51.79 -39.15
C ARG A 238 -9.45 -52.07 -38.37
N ASP A 239 -10.33 -51.11 -38.11
CA ASP A 239 -10.92 -50.05 -38.94
C ASP A 239 -11.55 -48.97 -38.01
N THR A 240 -11.25 -47.67 -38.21
CA THR A 240 -12.06 -46.60 -38.88
C THR A 240 -12.96 -45.74 -37.97
N SER A 241 -12.70 -44.42 -38.02
CA SER A 241 -13.52 -43.24 -37.65
C SER A 241 -14.87 -43.18 -38.43
N PRO A 242 -15.78 -42.16 -38.34
CA PRO A 242 -15.71 -40.82 -37.69
C PRO A 242 -17.04 -40.21 -37.10
N SER A 243 -16.91 -38.98 -36.56
CA SER A 243 -17.82 -37.82 -36.71
C SER A 243 -18.85 -37.38 -35.63
N LEU A 244 -18.72 -36.08 -35.29
CA LEU A 244 -19.67 -34.97 -35.14
C LEU A 244 -20.70 -34.84 -33.99
N SER A 245 -20.44 -33.82 -33.15
CA SER A 245 -21.31 -32.71 -32.69
C SER A 245 -22.74 -32.95 -32.20
N HIS A 246 -23.04 -32.52 -30.97
CA HIS A 246 -23.93 -31.39 -30.66
C HIS A 246 -24.18 -31.27 -29.13
N SER A 247 -23.90 -30.10 -28.56
CA SER A 247 -24.56 -29.57 -27.34
C SER A 247 -25.87 -28.87 -27.80
N PRO A 248 -26.93 -28.63 -26.97
CA PRO A 248 -26.80 -27.96 -25.65
C PRO A 248 -27.91 -28.22 -24.57
N SER A 249 -27.60 -27.74 -23.35
CA SER A 249 -28.48 -27.07 -22.35
C SER A 249 -29.64 -27.74 -21.58
N VAL A 250 -29.47 -27.78 -20.25
CA VAL A 250 -30.30 -27.14 -19.19
C VAL A 250 -31.62 -27.80 -18.70
N LEU A 251 -31.67 -28.00 -17.36
CA LEU A 251 -32.75 -27.72 -16.37
C LEU A 251 -33.31 -28.88 -15.48
N TYR A 252 -33.02 -28.74 -14.17
CA TYR A 252 -33.73 -29.08 -12.91
C TYR A 252 -34.99 -29.98 -12.88
N HIS A 253 -34.98 -30.99 -11.99
CA HIS A 253 -35.81 -31.19 -10.77
C HIS A 253 -35.56 -32.63 -10.23
N GLN A 254 -35.00 -32.86 -9.03
CA GLN A 254 -35.58 -32.84 -7.67
C GLN A 254 -36.44 -34.08 -7.33
N HIS A 255 -36.00 -34.89 -6.33
CA HIS A 255 -36.72 -35.46 -5.16
C HIS A 255 -35.84 -36.60 -4.54
N ARG A 256 -35.21 -36.44 -3.33
CA ARG A 256 -35.67 -36.80 -1.95
C ARG A 256 -35.66 -38.33 -1.68
N ASP A 257 -35.35 -38.94 -0.54
CA ASP A 257 -35.07 -38.65 0.90
C ASP A 257 -34.01 -39.72 1.34
N SER A 258 -33.24 -39.69 2.44
CA SER A 258 -33.59 -39.82 3.88
C SER A 258 -32.28 -39.72 4.69
N LEU A 259 -32.11 -38.78 5.63
CA LEU A 259 -32.46 -38.82 7.06
C LEU A 259 -31.53 -39.70 7.94
N SER A 260 -30.68 -39.05 8.75
CA SER A 260 -30.52 -39.36 10.18
C SER A 260 -29.92 -38.16 10.93
N ASP A 261 -30.79 -37.57 11.76
CA ASP A 261 -30.53 -36.53 12.74
C ASP A 261 -29.57 -36.99 13.86
N THR A 262 -28.81 -36.05 14.44
CA THR A 262 -28.99 -35.70 15.86
C THR A 262 -28.33 -34.36 16.17
N ASP A 263 -29.19 -33.38 16.42
CA ASP A 263 -28.92 -32.12 17.08
C ASP A 263 -29.11 -32.29 18.60
N THR A 264 -28.33 -31.58 19.41
CA THR A 264 -28.73 -31.04 20.73
C THR A 264 -27.61 -30.18 21.29
N GLY A 265 -27.83 -28.87 21.25
CA GLY A 265 -26.94 -27.87 21.85
C GLY A 265 -27.00 -27.77 23.38
N SER A 266 -26.02 -27.08 23.97
CA SER A 266 -26.21 -25.73 24.52
C SER A 266 -25.00 -25.24 25.33
N ARG A 267 -24.53 -24.04 24.95
CA ARG A 267 -24.08 -22.92 25.78
C ARG A 267 -23.40 -23.22 27.13
N ARG A 268 -22.14 -22.80 27.26
CA ARG A 268 -21.74 -21.78 28.26
C ARG A 268 -20.39 -21.12 27.94
N SER A 269 -20.44 -19.80 28.01
CA SER A 269 -19.38 -18.80 27.88
C SER A 269 -18.08 -19.12 28.64
N ARG A 270 -16.95 -18.69 28.07
CA ARG A 270 -15.97 -17.87 28.80
C ARG A 270 -15.30 -16.88 27.83
N ARG A 271 -15.68 -15.61 27.98
CA ARG A 271 -14.91 -14.45 27.53
C ARG A 271 -13.68 -14.34 28.42
N SER A 272 -12.52 -14.17 27.83
CA SER A 272 -11.37 -13.53 28.48
C SER A 272 -10.81 -12.50 27.52
N SER A 273 -11.26 -11.27 27.74
CA SER A 273 -10.70 -10.02 27.25
C SER A 273 -9.30 -9.82 27.80
N SER A 274 -8.32 -9.71 26.93
CA SER A 274 -7.02 -9.10 27.22
C SER A 274 -6.90 -7.83 26.41
N ALA A 275 -7.42 -6.75 27.00
CA ALA A 275 -7.03 -5.39 26.67
C ALA A 275 -5.75 -5.08 27.47
N SER A 276 -4.72 -4.55 26.79
CA SER A 276 -3.53 -3.83 27.30
C SER A 276 -2.41 -4.04 26.27
N SER A 277 -1.62 -3.08 25.79
CA SER A 277 -1.16 -1.84 26.42
C SER A 277 -1.11 -0.72 25.37
N PHE A 278 -1.73 0.40 25.72
CA PHE A 278 -1.48 1.71 25.13
C PHE A 278 -0.31 2.30 25.91
N GLU A 279 0.91 2.15 25.40
CA GLU A 279 2.09 2.81 25.95
C GLU A 279 2.84 3.56 24.85
N GLU A 280 3.04 4.85 25.14
CA GLU A 280 4.03 5.78 24.59
C GLU A 280 3.74 6.37 23.20
N LEU A 281 2.76 7.26 23.15
CA LEU A 281 2.81 8.41 22.24
C LEU A 281 3.66 9.50 22.91
N GLN A 282 4.95 9.58 22.56
CA GLN A 282 5.78 10.73 22.91
C GLN A 282 5.27 11.97 22.16
N LEU A 283 4.68 12.86 22.95
CA LEU A 283 4.05 14.11 22.52
C LEU A 283 5.13 15.19 22.43
N GLU A 284 5.91 15.20 21.34
CA GLU A 284 6.68 16.39 21.00
C GLU A 284 5.78 17.36 20.23
N VAL A 285 5.46 18.47 20.92
CA VAL A 285 4.75 19.63 20.40
C VAL A 285 5.79 20.56 19.77
N GLU A 286 5.88 20.54 18.45
CA GLU A 286 6.45 21.64 17.68
C GLU A 286 5.40 22.13 16.69
N THR A 287 4.84 23.29 17.03
CA THR A 287 3.84 24.00 16.22
C THR A 287 4.54 24.70 15.08
N CYS A 288 4.33 24.25 13.83
CA CYS A 288 4.70 25.03 12.65
C CYS A 288 3.71 26.21 12.56
N ARG A 289 4.17 27.41 12.89
CA ARG A 289 3.39 28.65 12.74
C ARG A 289 3.34 29.01 11.25
N THR A 290 2.13 29.05 10.70
CA THR A 290 1.86 29.69 9.41
C THR A 290 1.98 31.21 9.58
N SER A 291 2.92 31.85 8.89
CA SER A 291 2.94 33.31 8.77
C SER A 291 2.04 33.71 7.61
N ASP A 292 0.87 34.26 7.92
CA ASP A 292 0.12 35.09 6.97
C ASP A 292 0.82 36.46 6.89
N GLY A 293 1.31 36.81 5.70
CA GLY A 293 1.80 38.15 5.37
C GLY A 293 0.65 39.04 4.86
N PRO A 294 0.65 40.37 5.14
CA PRO A 294 -0.49 41.21 4.87
C PRO A 294 -0.55 41.68 3.41
N GLU A 295 -1.78 41.75 2.90
CA GLU A 295 -2.16 42.43 1.67
C GLU A 295 -1.88 43.94 1.78
N HIS A 296 -1.32 44.54 0.73
CA HIS A 296 -1.35 46.00 0.52
C HIS A 296 -2.04 46.32 -0.82
N PRO A 297 -2.92 47.34 -0.86
CA PRO A 297 -3.75 47.64 -2.03
C PRO A 297 -3.03 48.53 -3.04
N GLY A 298 -3.45 48.39 -4.30
CA GLY A 298 -2.93 49.13 -5.45
C GLY A 298 -3.08 50.64 -5.35
N LEU A 299 -2.11 51.34 -5.96
CA LEU A 299 -2.14 52.78 -6.15
C LEU A 299 -2.15 53.04 -7.66
N VAL A 300 -3.29 53.56 -8.10
CA VAL A 300 -3.58 54.04 -9.44
C VAL A 300 -2.75 55.30 -9.70
N VAL A 301 -2.06 55.34 -10.84
CA VAL A 301 -1.45 56.56 -11.38
C VAL A 301 -2.46 57.12 -12.39
N GLU A 302 -3.22 58.14 -11.98
CA GLU A 302 -3.77 59.11 -12.91
C GLU A 302 -2.82 60.30 -12.98
N GLY A 303 -2.39 60.64 -14.19
CA GLY A 303 -1.91 61.96 -14.52
C GLY A 303 -2.86 62.54 -15.54
N GLU A 304 -3.36 63.75 -15.28
CA GLU A 304 -3.44 64.86 -16.23
C GLU A 304 -4.00 66.10 -15.50
N GLU A 305 -3.27 67.21 -15.70
CA GLU A 305 -3.57 68.65 -15.49
C GLU A 305 -3.72 69.22 -14.07
#